data_AF-A0A1G3MEA2-F1
#
_entry.id   AF-A0A1G3MEA2-F1
#
_cell.length_a   1.000
_cell.length_b   1.000
_cell.length_c   1.000
_cell.angle_alpha   90.00
_cell.angle_beta   90.00
_cell.angle_gamma   90.00
#
_symmetry.space_group_name_H-M   'P 1'
#
loop_
_entity.id
_entity.type
_entity.pdbx_description
1 polymer ?
#
loop_
_entity_poly.entity_id
_entity_poly.type
_entity_poly.pdbx_seq_one_letter_code
_entity_poly.pdbx_strand_id
1 'polypeptide(L)'
;MWYRYTVWPQVAVWLEKPDGTFISTIYVTERVVTGDYTAAPKQGRPEALPVWSHLENDDVDAVSSPTTVGSTVKYGNNLAEHLPAGIYVVKLETNRSYDWNAVYTKKKSGVNGQPSVLYRAELEIGDARTEAVFQPFGTGSINGGDGATLIGLKGIDTALELFSDMRISFEAY
;
A
#
# COMPACT_ATOMS: atom_id res chain seq x y z
N MET A 1 -35.05 4.17 6.35
CA MET A 1 -34.07 3.18 6.86
C MET A 1 -32.70 3.67 6.44
N TRP A 2 -31.78 3.88 7.36
CA TRP A 2 -30.41 4.32 7.05
C TRP A 2 -29.44 3.19 7.39
N TYR A 3 -28.57 2.86 6.46
CA TYR A 3 -27.50 1.88 6.62
C TYR A 3 -26.18 2.64 6.59
N ARG A 4 -25.32 2.41 7.59
CA ARG A 4 -24.01 3.06 7.69
C ARG A 4 -22.95 2.00 7.37
N TYR A 5 -22.20 2.22 6.30
CA TYR A 5 -21.11 1.34 5.87
C TYR A 5 -19.78 2.11 6.00
N THR A 6 -18.86 1.61 6.80
CA THR A 6 -17.52 2.20 6.95
C THR A 6 -16.59 1.54 5.95
N VAL A 7 -15.93 2.34 5.11
CA VAL A 7 -14.89 1.86 4.18
C VAL A 7 -13.54 2.09 4.82
N TRP A 8 -12.81 1.01 5.06
CA TRP A 8 -11.44 1.04 5.55
C TRP A 8 -10.47 1.12 4.37
N PRO A 9 -9.39 1.92 4.48
CA PRO A 9 -8.35 1.93 3.47
C PRO A 9 -7.72 0.54 3.37
N GLN A 10 -7.37 0.17 2.14
CA GLN A 10 -6.53 -0.99 1.85
C GLN A 10 -5.08 -0.53 1.76
N VAL A 11 -4.16 -1.41 2.13
CA VAL A 11 -2.73 -1.09 2.22
C VAL A 11 -1.91 -2.31 1.83
N ALA A 12 -0.86 -2.09 1.05
CA ALA A 12 0.25 -3.02 0.91
C ALA A 12 1.57 -2.30 1.20
N VAL A 13 2.52 -3.02 1.79
CA VAL A 13 3.89 -2.58 2.02
C VAL A 13 4.80 -3.68 1.51
N TRP A 14 5.81 -3.32 0.73
CA TRP A 14 6.76 -4.26 0.19
C TRP A 14 8.16 -3.67 0.13
N LEU A 15 9.14 -4.54 -0.05
CA LEU A 15 10.54 -4.20 -0.15
C LEU A 15 11.03 -4.31 -1.59
N GLU A 16 11.83 -3.33 -2.01
CA GLU A 16 12.54 -3.32 -3.29
C GLU A 16 14.03 -3.04 -3.07
N LYS A 17 14.84 -3.45 -4.05
CA LYS A 17 16.19 -2.92 -4.24
C LYS A 17 16.14 -1.48 -4.77
N PRO A 18 17.25 -0.71 -4.69
CA PRO A 18 17.30 0.66 -5.23
C PRO A 18 17.02 0.77 -6.73
N ASP A 19 17.22 -0.32 -7.49
CA ASP A 19 16.93 -0.39 -8.93
C ASP A 19 15.45 -0.68 -9.24
N GLY A 20 14.59 -0.83 -8.22
CA GLY A 20 13.18 -1.15 -8.36
C GLY A 20 12.86 -2.64 -8.42
N THR A 21 13.86 -3.52 -8.25
CA THR A 21 13.61 -4.97 -8.18
C THR A 21 12.82 -5.32 -6.92
N PHE A 22 11.63 -5.90 -7.10
CA PHE A 22 10.83 -6.46 -6.00
C PHE A 22 11.60 -7.54 -5.24
N ILE A 23 11.45 -7.55 -3.91
CA ILE A 23 12.07 -8.55 -3.02
C ILE A 23 11.01 -9.37 -2.33
N SER A 24 10.12 -8.72 -1.56
CA SER A 24 9.10 -9.42 -0.77
C SER A 24 8.02 -8.45 -0.31
N THR A 25 6.81 -8.98 -0.09
CA THR A 25 5.71 -8.25 0.55
C THR A 25 5.84 -8.33 2.06
N ILE A 26 5.96 -7.17 2.71
CA ILE A 26 6.08 -7.02 4.18
C ILE A 26 4.69 -7.09 4.82
N TYR A 27 3.69 -6.48 4.19
CA TYR A 27 2.37 -6.36 4.77
C TYR A 27 1.32 -6.16 3.70
N VAL A 28 0.16 -6.79 3.86
CA VAL A 28 -1.02 -6.45 3.07
C VAL A 28 -2.31 -6.64 3.88
N THR A 29 -3.29 -5.77 3.65
CA THR A 29 -4.62 -5.89 4.22
C THR A 29 -5.36 -7.12 3.69
N GLU A 30 -5.92 -7.92 4.60
CA GLU A 30 -6.53 -9.24 4.35
C GLU A 30 -7.60 -9.22 3.27
N ARG A 31 -8.42 -8.18 3.20
CA ARG A 31 -9.49 -8.10 2.19
C ARG A 31 -8.95 -8.05 0.76
N VAL A 32 -7.72 -7.55 0.57
CA VAL A 32 -7.05 -7.57 -0.74
C VAL A 32 -6.60 -8.99 -1.07
N VAL A 33 -6.10 -9.73 -0.08
CA VAL A 33 -5.57 -11.10 -0.25
C VAL A 33 -6.69 -12.12 -0.42
N THR A 34 -7.75 -12.03 0.38
CA THR A 34 -8.86 -12.99 0.35
C THR A 34 -9.83 -12.72 -0.80
N GLY A 35 -9.77 -11.52 -1.40
CA GLY A 35 -10.73 -11.08 -2.41
C GLY A 35 -12.16 -10.93 -1.88
N ASP A 36 -12.36 -10.96 -0.55
CA ASP A 36 -13.68 -10.93 0.09
C ASP A 36 -14.21 -9.49 0.18
N TYR A 37 -14.71 -9.04 -0.95
CA TYR A 37 -15.48 -7.82 -1.07
C TYR A 37 -16.95 -8.20 -1.08
N THR A 38 -17.67 -7.81 -0.02
CA THR A 38 -19.11 -8.04 0.20
C THR A 38 -20.03 -7.52 -0.92
N ALA A 39 -19.48 -6.88 -1.96
CA ALA A 39 -20.13 -6.44 -3.18
C ALA A 39 -19.16 -6.26 -4.38
N ALA A 40 -18.11 -7.10 -4.55
CA ALA A 40 -17.26 -7.04 -5.76
C ALA A 40 -17.72 -7.98 -6.88
N PRO A 41 -17.36 -7.67 -8.14
CA PRO A 41 -17.37 -8.63 -9.22
C PRO A 41 -16.53 -9.88 -8.88
N LYS A 42 -16.82 -11.02 -9.53
CA LYS A 42 -16.08 -12.29 -9.36
C LYS A 42 -14.57 -12.19 -9.63
N GLN A 43 -14.11 -11.09 -10.24
CA GLN A 43 -12.72 -10.79 -10.57
C GLN A 43 -11.99 -10.01 -9.45
N GLY A 44 -12.64 -9.75 -8.30
CA GLY A 44 -12.07 -8.93 -7.24
C GLY A 44 -12.13 -7.43 -7.55
N ARG A 45 -11.23 -6.65 -6.93
CA ARG A 45 -11.06 -5.20 -7.15
C ARG A 45 -9.60 -4.91 -7.53
N PRO A 46 -9.22 -5.06 -8.81
CA PRO A 46 -7.86 -4.77 -9.25
C PRO A 46 -7.46 -3.31 -8.98
N GLU A 47 -8.42 -2.40 -8.88
CA GLU A 47 -8.20 -1.01 -8.50
C GLU A 47 -7.87 -0.82 -7.01
N ALA A 48 -8.00 -1.84 -6.16
CA ALA A 48 -7.78 -1.71 -4.72
C ALA A 48 -6.31 -1.43 -4.39
N LEU A 49 -5.37 -2.15 -4.98
CA LEU A 49 -3.92 -1.91 -4.85
C LEU A 49 -3.27 -2.24 -6.20
N PRO A 50 -3.48 -1.39 -7.20
CA PRO A 50 -3.17 -1.70 -8.59
C PRO A 50 -1.69 -1.91 -8.86
N VAL A 51 -0.79 -1.22 -8.16
CA VAL A 51 0.65 -1.45 -8.36
C VAL A 51 1.08 -2.74 -7.70
N TRP A 52 0.76 -2.93 -6.43
CA TRP A 52 1.17 -4.13 -5.69
C TRP A 52 0.59 -5.43 -6.28
N SER A 53 -0.67 -5.42 -6.72
CA SER A 53 -1.32 -6.60 -7.30
C SER A 53 -0.72 -7.07 -8.64
N HIS A 54 0.05 -6.21 -9.31
CA HIS A 54 0.76 -6.55 -10.55
C HIS A 54 2.22 -6.96 -10.29
N LEU A 55 2.70 -6.90 -9.05
CA LEU A 55 3.99 -7.47 -8.70
C LEU A 55 3.86 -9.01 -8.75
N GLU A 56 4.86 -9.68 -9.29
CA GLU A 56 4.96 -11.16 -9.23
C GLU A 56 5.17 -11.57 -7.77
N ASN A 57 4.05 -11.77 -7.06
CA ASN A 57 3.98 -12.07 -5.63
C ASN A 57 3.75 -13.57 -5.41
N ASP A 58 4.82 -14.37 -5.38
CA ASP A 58 4.72 -15.79 -5.05
C ASP A 58 4.68 -16.06 -3.53
N ASP A 59 5.11 -15.12 -2.68
CA ASP A 59 5.10 -15.28 -1.22
C ASP A 59 4.61 -14.00 -0.51
N VAL A 60 3.37 -14.03 0.00
CA VAL A 60 2.81 -12.97 0.85
C VAL A 60 3.07 -13.33 2.32
N ASP A 61 4.02 -12.62 2.95
CA ASP A 61 4.59 -13.01 4.24
C ASP A 61 3.80 -12.48 5.47
N ALA A 62 2.83 -11.57 5.27
CA ALA A 62 1.83 -11.23 6.28
C ALA A 62 0.51 -10.72 5.68
N VAL A 63 -0.58 -11.33 6.15
CA VAL A 63 -1.96 -10.96 5.85
C VAL A 63 -2.61 -10.51 7.17
N SER A 64 -3.08 -9.27 7.27
CA SER A 64 -3.74 -8.79 8.48
C SER A 64 -5.14 -8.25 8.21
N SER A 65 -6.09 -8.55 9.09
CA SER A 65 -7.44 -8.00 9.00
C SER A 65 -7.44 -6.46 8.97
N PRO A 66 -8.41 -5.81 8.29
CA PRO A 66 -8.50 -4.35 8.12
C PRO A 66 -8.64 -3.52 9.42
N THR A 67 -8.51 -4.15 10.59
CA THR A 67 -8.66 -3.56 11.93
C THR A 67 -7.38 -2.89 12.47
N THR A 68 -6.29 -2.85 11.71
CA THR A 68 -4.97 -2.35 12.16
C THR A 68 -4.82 -0.82 12.07
N VAL A 69 -5.90 -0.05 12.27
CA VAL A 69 -5.77 1.41 12.39
C VAL A 69 -5.31 1.73 13.82
N GLY A 70 -4.02 2.01 13.98
CA GLY A 70 -3.41 2.37 15.27
C GLY A 70 -2.51 1.31 15.91
N SER A 71 -2.24 0.19 15.24
CA SER A 71 -1.29 -0.84 15.69
C SER A 71 0.00 -0.79 14.88
N THR A 72 1.16 -0.77 15.56
CA THR A 72 2.43 -1.05 14.92
C THR A 72 2.40 -2.47 14.38
N VAL A 73 2.44 -2.62 13.05
CA VAL A 73 2.68 -3.92 12.42
C VAL A 73 4.14 -4.25 12.66
N LYS A 74 4.41 -5.05 13.70
CA LYS A 74 5.73 -5.63 13.90
C LYS A 74 5.84 -6.84 12.98
N TYR A 75 6.63 -6.68 11.93
CA TYR A 75 7.02 -7.79 11.09
C TYR A 75 8.09 -8.60 11.82
N GLY A 76 7.78 -9.85 12.15
CA GLY A 76 8.61 -10.71 13.00
C GLY A 76 9.13 -11.96 12.31
N ASN A 77 9.05 -12.05 10.97
CA ASN A 77 9.67 -13.15 10.24
C ASN A 77 11.03 -12.70 9.70
N ASN A 78 11.97 -13.62 9.76
CA ASN A 78 13.41 -13.53 9.52
C ASN A 78 13.85 -12.90 8.18
N LEU A 79 12.99 -12.23 7.39
CA LEU A 79 13.37 -11.48 6.19
C LEU A 79 14.58 -10.57 6.46
N ALA A 80 14.52 -9.79 7.56
CA ALA A 80 15.62 -8.96 8.03
C ALA A 80 16.92 -9.74 8.29
N GLU A 81 16.85 -10.97 8.80
CA GLU A 81 18.03 -11.82 9.09
C GLU A 81 18.72 -12.35 7.81
N HIS A 82 17.99 -12.40 6.70
CA HIS A 82 18.50 -12.93 5.42
C HIS A 82 18.82 -11.81 4.41
N LEU A 83 18.53 -10.55 4.74
CA LEU A 83 18.86 -9.42 3.88
C LEU A 83 20.33 -9.02 4.11
N PRO A 84 21.17 -9.01 3.06
CA PRO A 84 22.52 -8.47 3.19
C PRO A 84 22.49 -6.99 3.54
N ALA A 85 23.54 -6.51 4.21
CA ALA A 85 23.67 -5.08 4.49
C ALA A 85 23.65 -4.26 3.19
N GLY A 86 22.93 -3.15 3.20
CA GLY A 86 22.75 -2.31 2.02
C GLY A 86 21.55 -1.36 2.10
N ILE A 87 21.35 -0.62 1.02
CA ILE A 87 20.22 0.31 0.87
C ILE A 87 19.06 -0.42 0.22
N TYR A 88 17.87 -0.24 0.79
CA TYR A 88 16.61 -0.78 0.31
C TYR A 88 15.56 0.32 0.20
N VAL A 89 14.54 0.07 -0.62
CA VAL A 89 13.40 0.96 -0.76
C VAL A 89 12.16 0.23 -0.26
N VAL A 90 11.58 0.75 0.81
CA VAL A 90 10.29 0.28 1.31
C VAL A 90 9.20 1.09 0.60
N LYS A 91 8.30 0.38 -0.07
CA LYS A 91 7.15 0.96 -0.75
C LYS A 91 5.90 0.71 0.05
N LEU A 92 4.98 1.65 -0.01
CA LEU A 92 3.64 1.51 0.54
C LEU A 92 2.63 2.01 -0.49
N GLU A 93 1.61 1.21 -0.79
CA GLU A 93 0.46 1.61 -1.58
C GLU A 93 -0.77 1.61 -0.68
N THR A 94 -1.59 2.66 -0.77
CA THR A 94 -2.88 2.70 -0.09
C THR A 94 -3.98 3.18 -1.02
N ASN A 95 -5.18 2.65 -0.80
CA ASN A 95 -6.37 3.11 -1.51
C ASN A 95 -7.60 3.05 -0.61
N ARG A 96 -8.54 3.96 -0.81
CA ARG A 96 -9.85 3.95 -0.17
C ARG A 96 -10.92 4.16 -1.23
N SER A 97 -11.82 3.19 -1.38
CA SER A 97 -12.97 3.35 -2.28
C SER A 97 -13.91 4.47 -1.79
N TYR A 98 -14.63 5.06 -2.75
CA TYR A 98 -15.57 6.16 -2.57
C TYR A 98 -14.91 7.47 -2.10
N ASP A 99 -13.61 7.64 -2.36
CA ASP A 99 -12.84 8.82 -1.97
C ASP A 99 -12.86 9.90 -3.06
N TRP A 100 -14.05 10.43 -3.35
CA TRP A 100 -14.23 11.42 -4.41
C TRP A 100 -13.83 12.84 -4.00
N ASN A 101 -13.34 13.61 -4.96
CA ASN A 101 -13.08 15.04 -4.81
C ASN A 101 -13.47 15.84 -6.07
N ALA A 102 -13.05 17.11 -6.14
CA ALA A 102 -13.37 18.00 -7.26
C ALA A 102 -12.77 17.52 -8.61
N VAL A 103 -11.63 16.83 -8.58
CA VAL A 103 -10.95 16.26 -9.76
C VAL A 103 -11.54 14.89 -10.09
N TYR A 104 -11.60 14.01 -9.09
CA TYR A 104 -12.01 12.61 -9.16
C TYR A 104 -13.46 12.43 -8.72
N THR A 105 -14.38 12.91 -9.57
CA THR A 105 -15.82 12.78 -9.33
C THR A 105 -16.32 11.35 -9.58
N LYS A 106 -17.45 10.96 -8.98
CA LYS A 106 -18.11 9.66 -9.22
C LYS A 106 -18.34 9.32 -10.70
N LYS A 107 -18.60 10.33 -11.54
CA LYS A 107 -18.76 10.13 -13.00
C LYS A 107 -17.44 9.81 -13.70
N LYS A 108 -16.32 10.35 -13.21
CA LYS A 108 -14.99 10.22 -13.83
C LYS A 108 -14.22 9.00 -13.34
N SER A 109 -14.34 8.66 -12.07
CA SER A 109 -13.54 7.60 -11.43
C SER A 109 -14.38 6.48 -10.78
N GLY A 110 -15.68 6.46 -11.06
CA GLY A 110 -16.57 5.38 -10.65
C GLY A 110 -16.63 5.24 -9.13
N VAL A 111 -16.61 3.99 -8.64
CA VAL A 111 -16.66 3.67 -7.21
C VAL A 111 -15.34 3.87 -6.49
N ASN A 112 -14.23 4.00 -7.23
CA ASN A 112 -12.90 4.12 -6.62
C ASN A 112 -12.75 5.50 -5.96
N GLY A 113 -12.98 6.57 -6.74
CA GLY A 113 -12.70 7.93 -6.29
C GLY A 113 -11.31 8.36 -6.72
N GLN A 114 -10.52 8.90 -5.81
CA GLN A 114 -9.10 9.14 -6.04
C GLN A 114 -8.37 7.82 -6.34
N PRO A 115 -7.28 7.86 -7.14
CA PRO A 115 -6.42 6.69 -7.34
C PRO A 115 -5.72 6.29 -6.04
N SER A 116 -5.16 5.08 -6.01
CA SER A 116 -4.24 4.68 -4.94
C SER A 116 -3.05 5.63 -4.88
N VAL A 117 -2.51 5.84 -3.68
CA VAL A 117 -1.33 6.67 -3.44
C VAL A 117 -0.16 5.76 -3.09
N LEU A 118 0.98 6.02 -3.73
CA LEU A 118 2.24 5.34 -3.48
C LEU A 118 3.18 6.22 -2.69
N TYR A 119 3.76 5.61 -1.65
CA TYR A 119 4.76 6.16 -0.77
C TYR A 119 6.04 5.35 -0.88
N ARG A 120 7.17 6.00 -0.59
CA ARG A 120 8.49 5.35 -0.50
C ARG A 120 9.25 5.84 0.72
N ALA A 121 10.06 4.96 1.29
CA ALA A 121 11.06 5.26 2.29
C ALA A 121 12.35 4.50 1.94
N GLU A 122 13.49 5.18 1.96
CA GLU A 122 14.79 4.53 1.79
C GLU A 122 15.33 4.14 3.17
N LEU A 123 15.77 2.89 3.31
CA LEU A 123 16.21 2.30 4.57
C LEU A 123 17.55 1.60 4.36
N GLU A 124 18.51 1.89 5.23
CA GLU A 124 19.78 1.17 5.28
C GLU A 124 19.66 -0.01 6.25
N ILE A 125 19.96 -1.21 5.77
CA ILE A 125 20.01 -2.44 6.55
C ILE A 125 21.47 -2.73 6.87
N GLY A 126 21.76 -3.08 8.13
CA GLY A 126 23.12 -3.32 8.62
C GLY A 126 23.12 -3.61 10.12
N ASP A 127 24.13 -3.15 10.84
CA ASP A 127 24.28 -3.45 12.28
C ASP A 127 23.60 -2.41 13.21
N ALA A 128 23.16 -1.29 12.65
CA ALA A 128 22.55 -0.20 13.41
C ALA A 128 21.05 -0.11 13.17
N ARG A 129 20.31 0.35 14.20
CA ARG A 129 18.91 0.74 14.01
C ARG A 129 18.83 1.88 13.02
N THR A 130 17.97 1.74 12.03
CA THR A 130 17.65 2.80 11.06
C THR A 130 16.14 3.05 11.06
N GLU A 131 15.75 4.27 10.75
CA GLU A 131 14.35 4.68 10.64
C GLU A 131 14.18 5.64 9.47
N ALA A 132 13.08 5.51 8.76
CA ALA A 132 12.74 6.36 7.64
C ALA A 132 11.25 6.72 7.65
N VAL A 133 10.93 7.93 7.18
CA VAL A 133 9.57 8.43 7.04
C VAL A 133 9.13 8.25 5.59
N PHE A 134 7.93 7.70 5.40
CA PHE A 134 7.36 7.54 4.06
C PHE A 134 7.03 8.89 3.43
N GLN A 135 7.41 9.04 2.16
CA GLN A 135 7.09 10.22 1.34
C GLN A 135 6.20 9.81 0.17
N PRO A 136 5.06 10.48 -0.06
CA PRO A 136 4.23 10.20 -1.22
C PRO A 136 4.96 10.63 -2.48
N PHE A 137 4.96 9.79 -3.51
CA PHE A 137 5.71 10.07 -4.74
C PHE A 137 4.91 9.83 -6.03
N GLY A 138 3.79 9.12 -5.96
CA GLY A 138 2.99 8.82 -7.13
C GLY A 138 1.65 8.20 -6.81
N THR A 139 0.95 7.80 -7.87
CA THR A 139 -0.36 7.18 -7.81
C THR A 139 -0.42 5.93 -8.69
N GLY A 140 -1.24 4.95 -8.30
CA GLY A 140 -1.57 3.83 -9.17
C GLY A 140 -2.66 4.18 -10.17
N SER A 141 -2.97 3.25 -11.07
CA SER A 141 -4.04 3.43 -12.04
C SER A 141 -5.43 3.45 -11.38
N ILE A 142 -6.28 4.39 -11.79
CA ILE A 142 -7.65 4.55 -11.27
C ILE A 142 -8.48 3.27 -11.48
N ASN A 143 -8.25 2.53 -12.57
CA ASN A 143 -8.97 1.29 -12.91
C ASN A 143 -8.18 0.02 -12.60
N GLY A 144 -6.93 0.16 -12.14
CA GLY A 144 -6.01 -0.93 -11.85
C GLY A 144 -5.61 -1.83 -13.00
N GLY A 145 -5.54 -1.30 -14.22
CA GLY A 145 -5.32 -2.12 -15.42
C GLY A 145 -3.86 -2.38 -15.83
N ASP A 146 -2.86 -1.71 -15.26
CA ASP A 146 -1.50 -1.69 -15.84
C ASP A 146 -0.34 -1.90 -14.86
N GLY A 147 -0.59 -1.95 -13.55
CA GLY A 147 0.46 -2.04 -12.54
C GLY A 147 1.43 -0.85 -12.49
N ALA A 148 1.17 0.21 -13.27
CA ALA A 148 2.12 1.30 -13.47
C ALA A 148 2.00 2.34 -12.35
N THR A 149 3.15 2.90 -11.97
CA THR A 149 3.20 4.07 -11.08
C THR A 149 3.25 5.35 -11.91
N LEU A 150 2.27 6.22 -11.71
CA LEU A 150 2.29 7.59 -12.25
C LEU A 150 2.96 8.52 -11.24
N ILE A 151 4.08 9.14 -11.61
CA ILE A 151 4.81 10.06 -10.73
C ILE A 151 4.04 11.38 -10.56
N GLY A 152 3.94 11.83 -9.32
CA GLY A 152 3.27 13.07 -8.94
C GLY A 152 1.89 12.84 -8.30
N LEU A 153 1.40 13.88 -7.62
CA LEU A 153 0.22 13.82 -6.74
C LEU A 153 -0.86 14.81 -7.18
N LYS A 154 -0.86 15.21 -8.46
CA LYS A 154 -1.73 16.27 -8.95
C LYS A 154 -3.19 15.87 -8.82
N GLY A 155 -3.95 16.64 -8.04
CA GLY A 155 -5.39 16.44 -7.85
C GLY A 155 -5.76 15.49 -6.72
N ILE A 156 -4.76 14.95 -6.00
CA ILE A 156 -4.97 14.14 -4.80
C ILE A 156 -5.12 15.08 -3.58
N ASP A 157 -6.13 14.83 -2.74
CA ASP A 157 -6.40 15.52 -1.48
C ASP A 157 -6.60 14.52 -0.32
N THR A 158 -7.83 14.12 0.01
CA THR A 158 -8.18 13.32 1.18
C THR A 158 -7.53 11.94 1.21
N ALA A 159 -7.06 11.42 0.07
CA ALA A 159 -6.28 10.19 0.03
C ALA A 159 -4.87 10.34 0.65
N LEU A 160 -4.31 11.55 0.71
CA LEU A 160 -3.06 11.86 1.43
C LEU A 160 -3.26 11.95 2.95
N GLU A 161 -4.51 12.10 3.40
CA GLU A 161 -4.87 12.27 4.81
C GLU A 161 -5.26 10.93 5.47
N LEU A 162 -5.17 9.81 4.75
CA LEU A 162 -5.51 8.48 5.26
C LEU A 162 -4.59 8.03 6.42
N PHE A 163 -3.38 8.60 6.49
CA PHE A 163 -2.43 8.38 7.55
C PHE A 163 -1.92 9.70 8.10
N SER A 164 -1.80 9.78 9.43
CA SER A 164 -1.22 10.94 10.10
C SER A 164 0.30 10.84 10.29
N ASP A 165 0.83 9.62 10.36
CA ASP A 165 2.27 9.34 10.43
C ASP A 165 2.51 7.93 9.84
N MET A 166 3.57 7.78 9.05
CA MET A 166 4.02 6.50 8.50
C MET A 166 5.54 6.44 8.56
N ARG A 167 6.04 5.50 9.35
CA ARG A 167 7.47 5.24 9.55
C ARG A 167 7.76 3.78 9.38
N ILE A 168 8.97 3.50 8.94
CA ILE A 168 9.57 2.17 8.95
C ILE A 168 10.87 2.22 9.72
N SER A 169 11.12 1.22 10.54
CA SER A 169 12.37 1.05 11.27
C SER A 169 12.91 -0.36 11.11
N PHE A 170 14.21 -0.47 10.96
CA PHE A 170 14.94 -1.73 11.03
C PHE A 170 15.73 -1.75 12.35
N GLU A 171 15.67 -2.88 13.07
CA GLU A 171 16.43 -3.11 14.29
C GLU A 171 17.21 -4.42 14.12
N ALA A 172 18.54 -4.36 14.25
CA ALA A 172 19.37 -5.55 14.30
C ALA A 172 19.12 -6.29 15.63
N TYR A 173 19.03 -7.62 15.55
CA TYR A 173 18.87 -8.51 16.72
C TYR A 173 20.20 -8.86 17.37
#